data_AF-F6EUY6-F1
#
_entry.id   AF-F6EUY6-F1
#
_cell.length_a   1.000
_cell.length_b   1.000
_cell.length_c   1.000
_cell.angle_alpha   90.00
_cell.angle_beta   90.00
_cell.angle_gamma   90.00
#
_symmetry.space_group_name_H-M   'P 1'
#
loop_
_entity.id
_entity.type
_entity.pdbx_description
1 polymer ?
#
loop_
_entity_poly.entity_id
_entity_poly.type
_entity_poly.pdbx_seq_one_letter_code
_entity_poly.pdbx_strand_id
1 'polypeptide(L)'
;MSFFKAAARLAGVAGWLLGWRPEEFWRSTPAELESVLRAARGDDAAEVGMDRGELERLRGVMPDGVSSGARPHPNPSNESRASFEPEGEGL
;
A
#
# COMPACT_ATOMS: atom_id res chain seq x y z
N MET A 1 -25.10 -17.71 27.77
CA MET A 1 -25.40 -16.54 26.90
C MET A 1 -25.57 -17.04 25.48
N SER A 2 -26.51 -16.51 24.70
CA SER A 2 -26.63 -16.90 23.28
C SER A 2 -25.49 -16.31 22.45
N PHE A 3 -25.11 -17.01 21.38
CA PHE A 3 -24.12 -16.54 20.40
C PHE A 3 -24.46 -15.13 19.90
N PHE A 4 -25.73 -14.90 19.55
CA PHE A 4 -26.21 -13.62 19.05
C PHE A 4 -25.96 -12.47 20.03
N LYS A 5 -26.20 -12.69 21.34
CA LYS A 5 -25.95 -11.67 22.37
C LYS A 5 -24.46 -11.34 22.51
N ALA A 6 -23.59 -12.35 22.38
CA ALA A 6 -22.15 -12.15 22.40
C ALA A 6 -21.66 -11.41 21.14
N ALA A 7 -22.12 -11.84 19.96
CA ALA A 7 -21.78 -11.22 18.68
C ALA A 7 -22.24 -9.75 18.61
N ALA A 8 -23.47 -9.43 19.05
CA ALA A 8 -23.97 -8.06 19.08
C ALA A 8 -23.14 -7.14 20.00
N ARG A 9 -22.71 -7.66 21.16
CA ARG A 9 -21.81 -6.92 22.06
C ARG A 9 -20.46 -6.66 21.40
N LEU A 10 -19.91 -7.67 20.71
CA LEU A 10 -18.62 -7.56 20.04
C LEU A 10 -18.68 -6.61 18.82
N ALA A 11 -19.77 -6.60 18.07
CA ALA A 11 -20.02 -5.65 16.99
C ALA A 11 -20.01 -4.19 17.50
N GLY A 12 -20.61 -3.94 18.67
CA GLY A 12 -20.57 -2.62 19.30
C GLY A 12 -19.16 -2.21 19.73
N VAL A 13 -18.40 -3.14 20.30
CA VAL A 13 -17.00 -2.91 20.68
C VAL A 13 -16.12 -2.65 19.46
N ALA A 14 -16.28 -3.44 18.39
CA ALA A 14 -15.58 -3.27 17.13
C ALA A 14 -15.90 -1.91 16.48
N GLY A 15 -17.18 -1.49 16.49
CA GLY A 15 -17.56 -0.18 15.97
C GLY A 15 -16.96 0.98 16.76
N TRP A 16 -16.85 0.85 18.08
CA TRP A 16 -16.26 1.89 18.93
C TRP A 16 -14.73 1.96 18.83
N LEU A 17 -14.05 0.80 18.83
CA LEU A 17 -12.58 0.74 18.85
C LEU A 17 -11.95 0.86 17.44
N LEU A 18 -12.57 0.24 16.44
CA LEU A 18 -12.02 0.12 15.09
C LEU A 18 -12.70 1.07 14.09
N GLY A 19 -13.78 1.76 14.50
CA GLY A 19 -14.62 2.55 13.59
C GLY A 19 -15.42 1.71 12.59
N TRP A 20 -15.54 0.41 12.83
CA TRP A 20 -16.22 -0.51 11.92
C TRP A 20 -17.72 -0.26 11.89
N ARG A 21 -18.28 -0.27 10.68
CA ARG A 21 -19.73 -0.34 10.52
C ARG A 21 -20.23 -1.74 10.89
N PRO A 22 -21.49 -1.90 11.31
CA PRO A 22 -22.05 -3.22 11.64
C PRO A 22 -21.88 -4.25 10.51
N GLU A 23 -21.97 -3.81 9.26
CA GLU A 23 -21.78 -4.63 8.06
C GLU A 23 -20.37 -5.24 7.95
N GLU A 24 -19.34 -4.48 8.31
CA GLU A 24 -17.94 -4.92 8.29
C GLU A 24 -17.71 -6.04 9.32
N PHE A 25 -18.29 -5.90 10.52
CA PHE A 25 -18.22 -6.93 11.55
C PHE A 25 -18.90 -8.25 11.12
N TRP A 26 -20.10 -8.18 10.54
CA TRP A 26 -20.83 -9.38 10.12
C TRP A 26 -20.25 -10.06 8.89
N ARG A 27 -19.50 -9.34 8.06
CA ARG A 27 -18.76 -9.90 6.92
C ARG A 27 -17.42 -10.53 7.31
N SER A 28 -16.83 -10.06 8.42
CA SER A 28 -15.55 -10.57 8.89
C SER A 28 -15.67 -12.03 9.31
N THR A 29 -14.69 -12.84 8.93
CA THR A 29 -14.58 -14.22 9.41
C THR A 29 -14.11 -14.25 10.87
N PRO A 30 -14.40 -15.32 11.63
CA PRO A 30 -13.89 -15.45 13.00
C PRO A 30 -12.36 -15.38 13.11
N ALA A 31 -11.63 -15.87 12.09
CA ALA A 31 -10.16 -15.83 12.05
C ALA A 31 -9.62 -14.40 11.85
N GLU A 32 -10.23 -13.62 10.95
CA GLU A 32 -9.88 -12.20 10.77
C GLU A 32 -10.17 -11.39 12.04
N LEU A 33 -11.32 -11.65 12.67
CA LEU A 33 -11.71 -11.00 13.91
C LEU A 33 -10.74 -11.32 15.05
N GLU A 34 -10.29 -12.57 15.15
CA GLU A 34 -9.25 -12.97 16.09
C GLU A 34 -7.95 -12.20 15.85
N SER A 35 -7.50 -12.10 14.59
CA SER A 35 -6.28 -11.35 14.24
C SER A 35 -6.36 -9.88 14.66
N VAL A 36 -7.50 -9.22 14.38
CA VAL A 36 -7.70 -7.81 14.75
C VAL A 36 -7.75 -7.63 16.28
N LEU A 37 -8.36 -8.57 17.00
CA LEU A 37 -8.41 -8.53 18.47
C LEU A 37 -7.04 -8.78 19.11
N ARG A 38 -6.21 -9.66 18.53
CA ARG A 38 -4.82 -9.85 18.94
C ARG A 38 -3.99 -8.58 18.72
N ALA A 39 -4.13 -7.95 17.56
CA ALA A 39 -3.50 -6.67 17.26
C ALA A 39 -3.93 -5.57 18.24
N ALA A 40 -5.23 -5.42 18.48
CA ALA A 40 -5.79 -4.40 19.37
C ALA A 40 -5.39 -4.60 20.85
N ARG A 41 -5.21 -5.85 21.28
CA ARG A 41 -4.71 -6.17 22.62
C ARG A 41 -3.20 -5.91 22.78
N GLY A 42 -2.48 -5.77 21.66
CA GLY A 42 -1.02 -5.78 21.66
C GLY A 42 -0.46 -7.18 21.88
N ASP A 43 -1.25 -8.24 21.69
CA ASP A 43 -0.77 -9.63 21.68
C ASP A 43 0.04 -9.93 20.41
N ASP A 44 -0.12 -9.10 19.36
CA ASP A 44 0.84 -8.99 18.25
C ASP A 44 2.12 -8.21 18.63
N ALA A 45 2.42 -8.10 19.92
CA ALA A 45 3.81 -8.14 20.37
C ALA A 45 4.38 -9.55 20.15
N ALA A 46 4.26 -10.06 18.93
CA ALA A 46 5.12 -11.11 18.46
C ALA A 46 6.54 -10.55 18.49
N GLU A 47 7.38 -11.29 19.16
CA GLU A 47 8.82 -11.10 19.24
C GLU A 47 9.41 -10.71 17.89
N VAL A 48 10.29 -9.71 17.92
CA VAL A 48 11.11 -9.24 16.78
C VAL A 48 10.30 -8.66 15.61
N GLY A 49 9.65 -7.52 15.87
CA GLY A 49 9.53 -6.53 14.80
C GLY A 49 10.93 -6.25 14.24
N MET A 50 11.08 -6.34 12.92
CA MET A 50 12.34 -6.07 12.21
C MET A 50 12.94 -4.75 12.71
N ASP A 51 14.07 -4.81 13.42
CA ASP A 51 14.73 -3.59 13.88
C ASP A 51 15.33 -2.84 12.67
N ARG A 52 15.53 -1.54 12.84
CA ARG A 52 16.12 -0.68 11.82
C ARG A 52 17.46 -1.21 11.30
N GLY A 53 18.27 -1.84 12.15
CA GLY A 53 19.53 -2.46 11.74
C GLY A 53 19.35 -3.69 10.85
N GLU A 54 18.29 -4.47 11.05
CA GLU A 54 17.90 -5.59 10.19
C GLU A 54 17.50 -5.07 8.80
N LEU A 55 16.74 -3.97 8.75
CA LEU A 55 16.29 -3.32 7.52
C LEU A 55 17.47 -2.76 6.70
N GLU A 56 18.45 -2.14 7.36
CA GLU A 56 19.66 -1.64 6.72
C GLU A 56 20.52 -2.78 6.14
N ARG A 57 20.61 -3.93 6.83
CA ARG A 57 21.28 -5.14 6.31
C ARG A 57 20.62 -5.65 5.03
N LEU A 58 19.29 -5.78 4.99
CA LEU A 58 18.59 -6.26 3.77
C LEU A 58 18.77 -5.30 2.59
N ARG A 59 18.74 -3.98 2.83
CA ARG A 59 19.00 -2.96 1.79
C ARG A 59 20.40 -3.04 1.20
N GLY A 60 21.39 -3.45 1.99
CA GLY A 60 22.76 -3.64 1.50
C GLY A 60 22.94 -4.91 0.66
N VAL A 61 22.18 -5.97 0.94
CA VAL A 61 22.28 -7.26 0.22
C VAL A 61 21.53 -7.24 -1.11
N MET A 62 20.45 -6.46 -1.21
CA MET A 62 19.67 -6.26 -2.43
C MET A 62 19.73 -4.77 -2.83
N PRO A 63 20.83 -4.29 -3.42
CA PRO A 63 20.84 -2.94 -3.96
C PRO A 63 19.81 -2.89 -5.08
N ASP A 64 18.80 -2.03 -4.93
CA ASP A 64 17.87 -1.71 -6.02
C ASP A 64 18.72 -1.13 -7.14
N GLY A 65 19.01 -1.97 -8.13
CA GLY A 65 19.72 -1.54 -9.32
C GLY A 65 18.89 -0.46 -9.97
N VAL A 66 19.47 0.74 -10.12
CA VAL A 66 18.93 1.70 -11.09
C VAL A 66 18.75 0.92 -12.38
N SER A 67 17.51 0.80 -12.85
CA SER A 67 17.21 0.15 -14.12
C SER A 67 17.96 0.90 -15.22
N SER A 68 19.18 0.45 -15.49
CA SER A 68 20.01 0.90 -16.60
C SER A 68 19.39 0.30 -17.84
N GLY A 69 18.42 1.00 -18.42
CA GLY A 69 17.69 0.46 -19.56
C GLY A 69 16.45 1.19 -20.04
N ALA A 70 16.15 2.42 -19.60
CA ALA A 70 15.15 3.23 -20.29
C ALA A 70 15.80 3.84 -21.54
N ARG A 71 15.79 3.09 -22.66
CA ARG A 71 15.95 3.71 -23.98
C ARG A 71 14.88 4.80 -24.08
N PRO A 72 15.23 6.09 -24.32
CA PRO A 72 14.21 7.10 -24.52
C PRO A 72 13.38 6.69 -25.74
N HIS A 73 12.07 6.59 -25.56
CA HIS A 73 11.16 6.43 -26.69
C HIS A 73 11.29 7.70 -27.55
N PRO A 74 11.47 7.59 -28.88
CA PRO A 74 11.44 8.77 -29.73
C PRO A 74 10.07 9.44 -29.57
N ASN A 75 10.08 10.70 -29.14
CA ASN A 75 8.86 11.51 -29.03
C ASN A 75 8.48 11.99 -30.44
N PRO A 76 7.34 11.52 -31.00
CA PRO A 76 6.91 11.90 -32.35
C PRO A 76 6.59 13.40 -32.47
N SER A 77 6.49 14.13 -31.36
CA SER A 77 6.19 15.57 -31.35
C SER A 77 7.37 16.45 -31.79
N ASN A 78 8.61 15.91 -31.89
CA ASN A 78 9.79 16.69 -32.28
C ASN A 78 10.04 16.70 -33.79
N GLU A 79 9.43 15.80 -34.57
CA GLU A 79 9.63 15.77 -36.04
C GLU A 79 8.95 16.96 -36.74
N SER A 80 7.86 17.48 -36.18
CA SER A 80 7.16 18.64 -36.74
C SER A 80 7.92 19.97 -36.62
N ARG A 81 9.05 20.02 -35.90
CA ARG A 81 9.90 21.23 -35.79
C ARG A 81 11.06 21.27 -36.80
N ALA A 82 11.31 20.20 -37.55
CA ALA A 82 12.43 20.11 -38.49
C ALA A 82 12.08 20.51 -39.94
N SER A 83 10.80 20.81 -40.25
CA SER A 83 10.37 21.11 -41.63
C SER A 83 9.96 22.57 -41.89
N PHE A 84 10.43 23.53 -41.09
CA PHE A 84 10.23 24.96 -41.41
C PHE A 84 11.57 25.68 -41.56
N GLU A 85 12.20 25.48 -42.71
CA GLU A 85 13.12 26.47 -43.28
C GLU A 85 12.28 27.50 -44.06
N PRO A 86 12.19 28.76 -43.62
CA PRO A 86 11.87 29.84 -44.53
C PRO A 86 13.14 30.22 -45.28
N GLU A 87 13.31 29.62 -46.46
CA GLU A 87 14.16 30.14 -47.52
C GLU A 87 13.89 31.65 -47.68
N GLY A 88 14.97 32.43 -47.65
CA GLY A 88 14.89 33.89 -47.70
C GLY A 88 14.48 34.39 -49.08
N GLU A 89 13.53 35.31 -49.10
CA GLU A 89 13.33 36.29 -50.16
C GLU A 89 12.95 37.60 -49.43
N GLY A 90 13.66 38.71 -49.51
CA GLY A 90 14.34 39.28 -50.67
C GLY A 90 13.53 40.50 -51.11
N LEU A 91 14.10 41.70 -50.87
CA LEU A 91 13.66 43.07 -51.20
C LEU A 91 13.02 43.88 -50.06
#